data_AF-A0A356FU17-F1
#
_entry.id   AF-A0A356FU17-F1
#
_cell.length_a   1.000
_cell.length_b   1.000
_cell.length_c   1.000
_cell.angle_alpha   90.00
_cell.angle_beta   90.00
_cell.angle_gamma   90.00
#
_symmetry.space_group_name_H-M   'P 1'
#
loop_
_entity.id
_entity.type
_entity.pdbx_description
1 polymer ?
#
loop_
_entity_poly.entity_id
_entity_poly.type
_entity_poly.pdbx_seq_one_letter_code
_entity_poly.pdbx_strand_id
1 'polypeptide(L)'
;GTLIQPSYDPEAVFQIASGQRPKMAIFREQGINGQNEMGFAFDRAGFEAIDVHMTDLVTGRTNLQDFAGLVACGGFSYGDVLGAGSGWAKSILYNNKLKDMFQAFFERNSSFTLGVCNGCQMISQLK
;
A
#
# COMPACT_ATOMS: atom_id res chain seq x y z
N GLY A 1 21.27 -13.18 26.94
CA GLY A 1 20.25 -12.73 25.97
C GLY A 1 20.88 -12.68 24.60
N THR A 2 20.10 -12.94 23.54
CA THR A 2 20.59 -12.86 22.17
C THR A 2 20.99 -11.42 21.84
N LEU A 3 22.26 -11.23 21.45
CA LEU A 3 22.74 -9.95 20.89
C LEU A 3 22.44 -9.96 19.39
N ILE A 4 21.51 -9.12 18.96
CA ILE A 4 21.25 -8.91 17.53
C ILE A 4 22.12 -7.72 17.09
N GLN A 5 23.10 -7.99 16.21
CA GLN A 5 23.86 -6.97 15.51
C GLN A 5 23.33 -6.85 14.07
N PRO A 6 22.72 -5.71 13.70
CA PRO A 6 22.32 -5.47 12.31
C PRO A 6 23.53 -5.50 11.38
N SER A 7 23.36 -6.05 10.17
CA SER A 7 24.36 -5.98 9.09
C SER A 7 24.36 -4.64 8.35
N TYR A 8 23.54 -3.69 8.78
CA TYR A 8 23.37 -2.36 8.21
C TYR A 8 23.28 -1.32 9.33
N ASP A 9 23.53 -0.05 8.99
CA ASP A 9 23.34 1.05 9.93
C ASP A 9 21.86 1.46 9.99
N PRO A 10 21.13 1.23 11.10
CA PRO A 10 19.73 1.63 11.23
C PRO A 10 19.53 3.15 11.26
N GLU A 11 20.58 3.91 11.57
CA GLU A 11 20.57 5.37 11.60
C GLU A 11 20.92 5.99 10.25
N ALA A 12 21.36 5.19 9.27
CA ALA A 12 21.68 5.69 7.94
C ALA A 12 20.45 6.35 7.30
N VAL A 13 20.67 7.55 6.76
CA VAL A 13 19.66 8.27 5.99
C VAL A 13 19.67 7.75 4.56
N PHE A 14 18.58 7.13 4.15
CA PHE A 14 18.39 6.72 2.75
C PHE A 14 17.89 7.90 1.93
N GLN A 15 18.55 8.15 0.80
CA GLN A 15 18.06 9.08 -0.21
C GLN A 15 17.97 8.37 -1.56
N ILE A 16 16.89 8.63 -2.28
CA ILE A 16 16.75 8.19 -3.66
C ILE A 16 17.72 8.99 -4.52
N ALA A 17 18.53 8.31 -5.32
CA ALA A 17 19.66 8.88 -6.06
C ALA A 17 19.30 10.07 -6.97
N SER A 18 18.04 10.19 -7.40
CA SER A 18 17.54 11.30 -8.21
C SER A 18 17.24 12.58 -7.41
N GLY A 19 17.24 12.52 -6.08
CA GLY A 19 16.79 13.61 -5.19
C GLY A 19 15.28 13.87 -5.21
N GLN A 20 14.52 13.18 -6.07
CA GLN A 20 13.07 13.24 -6.12
C GLN A 20 12.48 12.20 -5.16
N ARG A 21 11.37 12.55 -4.52
CA ARG A 21 10.60 11.66 -3.63
C ARG A 21 9.37 11.14 -4.38
N PRO A 22 9.39 9.92 -4.94
CA PRO A 22 8.25 9.39 -5.68
C PRO A 22 7.06 9.18 -4.73
N LYS A 23 5.84 9.41 -5.22
CA LYS A 23 4.63 9.20 -4.44
C LYS A 23 4.40 7.72 -4.16
N MET A 24 4.15 7.40 -2.90
CA MET A 24 3.78 6.08 -2.42
C MET A 24 2.38 6.10 -1.83
N ALA A 25 1.47 5.30 -2.39
CA ALA A 25 0.12 5.14 -1.84
C ALA A 25 0.16 4.21 -0.63
N ILE A 26 0.01 4.78 0.57
CA ILE A 26 -0.17 4.05 1.82
C ILE A 26 -1.64 3.65 1.89
N PHE A 27 -1.95 2.50 1.30
CA PHE A 27 -3.31 2.13 0.95
C PHE A 27 -4.00 1.39 2.09
N ARG A 28 -5.19 1.87 2.45
CA ARG A 28 -6.00 1.35 3.55
C ARG A 28 -7.50 1.36 3.28
N GLU A 29 -8.19 0.56 4.07
CA GLU A 29 -9.65 0.47 4.18
C GLU A 29 -10.05 0.51 5.66
N GLN A 30 -11.34 0.66 5.96
CA GLN A 30 -11.87 0.51 7.31
C GLN A 30 -11.37 -0.78 7.98
N GLY A 31 -10.83 -0.66 9.19
CA GLY A 31 -10.26 -1.78 9.96
C GLY A 31 -8.77 -2.04 9.70
N ILE A 32 -8.16 -1.40 8.71
CA ILE A 32 -6.69 -1.36 8.59
C ILE A 32 -6.11 -0.51 9.71
N ASN A 33 -5.03 -0.99 10.32
CA ASN A 33 -4.41 -0.38 11.51
C ASN A 33 -2.88 -0.24 11.42
N GLY A 34 -2.26 -0.76 10.36
CA GLY A 34 -0.82 -0.70 10.16
C GLY A 34 -0.33 0.36 9.17
N GLN A 35 -1.17 1.34 8.83
CA GLN A 35 -0.85 2.38 7.84
C GLN A 35 0.20 3.39 8.35
N ASN A 36 0.26 3.66 9.65
CA ASN A 36 1.10 4.73 10.18
C ASN A 36 2.58 4.35 10.13
N GLU A 37 2.90 3.15 10.61
CA GLU A 37 4.25 2.60 10.56
C GLU A 37 4.69 2.33 9.11
N MET A 38 3.75 1.96 8.23
CA MET A 38 4.06 1.77 6.82
C MET A 38 4.37 3.10 6.13
N GLY A 39 3.59 4.14 6.43
CA GLY A 39 3.86 5.51 5.98
C GLY A 39 5.23 6.00 6.46
N PHE A 40 5.55 5.80 7.74
CA PHE A 40 6.85 6.14 8.30
C PHE A 40 8.02 5.39 7.61
N ALA A 41 7.86 4.09 7.37
CA ALA A 41 8.89 3.28 6.73
C ALA A 41 9.20 3.76 5.30
N PHE A 42 8.18 4.05 4.50
CA PHE A 42 8.35 4.55 3.15
C PHE A 42 8.85 6.00 3.11
N ASP A 43 8.41 6.84 4.04
CA ASP A 43 8.94 8.20 4.21
C ASP A 43 10.46 8.18 4.49
N ARG A 44 10.89 7.32 5.43
CA ARG A 44 12.31 7.13 5.76
C ARG A 44 13.12 6.51 4.62
N ALA A 45 12.48 5.72 3.75
CA ALA A 45 13.08 5.20 2.52
C ALA A 45 13.15 6.24 1.38
N GLY A 46 12.66 7.47 1.59
CA GLY A 46 12.74 8.57 0.64
C GLY A 46 11.52 8.76 -0.26
N PHE A 47 10.40 8.07 -0.01
CA PHE A 47 9.16 8.26 -0.77
C PHE A 47 8.32 9.41 -0.19
N GLU A 48 7.49 10.04 -1.01
CA GLU A 48 6.40 10.89 -0.54
C GLU A 48 5.22 9.98 -0.15
N ALA A 49 5.11 9.65 1.14
CA ALA A 49 4.08 8.75 1.65
C ALA A 49 2.73 9.48 1.76
N ILE A 50 1.74 9.03 1.00
CA ILE A 50 0.39 9.61 0.98
C ILE A 50 -0.59 8.60 1.56
N ASP A 51 -1.36 9.01 2.56
CA ASP A 51 -2.50 8.22 3.04
C ASP A 51 -3.57 8.14 1.95
N VAL A 52 -3.89 6.92 1.51
CA VAL A 52 -4.91 6.66 0.49
C VAL A 52 -5.93 5.71 1.08
N HIS A 53 -7.10 6.23 1.40
CA HIS A 53 -8.24 5.42 1.79
C HIS A 53 -9.00 4.94 0.55
N MET A 54 -9.65 3.78 0.64
CA MET A 54 -10.55 3.27 -0.41
C MET A 54 -11.57 4.31 -0.90
N THR A 55 -12.11 5.12 0.00
CA THR A 55 -13.06 6.18 -0.37
C THR A 55 -12.44 7.28 -1.22
N ASP A 56 -11.13 7.53 -1.13
CA ASP A 56 -10.44 8.50 -1.98
C ASP A 56 -10.43 8.06 -3.44
N LEU A 57 -10.22 6.76 -3.68
CA LEU A 57 -10.26 6.16 -5.01
C LEU A 57 -11.69 6.12 -5.56
N VAL A 58 -12.66 5.72 -4.72
CA VAL A 58 -14.09 5.66 -5.09
C VAL A 58 -14.60 7.04 -5.52
N THR A 59 -14.32 8.06 -4.70
CA THR A 59 -14.80 9.44 -4.94
C THR A 59 -13.97 10.21 -5.96
N GLY A 60 -12.82 9.66 -6.39
CA GLY A 60 -11.92 10.30 -7.34
C GLY A 60 -11.10 11.46 -6.75
N ARG A 61 -10.93 11.51 -5.42
CA ARG A 61 -10.00 12.45 -4.77
C ARG A 61 -8.54 12.15 -5.11
N THR A 62 -8.24 10.91 -5.50
CA THR A 62 -6.91 10.49 -5.93
C THR A 62 -7.00 9.37 -6.97
N ASN A 63 -5.92 9.15 -7.73
CA ASN A 63 -5.83 8.12 -8.77
C ASN A 63 -4.47 7.40 -8.68
N LEU A 64 -4.47 6.07 -8.80
CA LEU A 64 -3.25 5.25 -8.71
C LEU A 64 -2.21 5.57 -9.79
N GLN A 65 -2.62 6.15 -10.92
CA GLN A 65 -1.69 6.58 -11.97
C GLN A 65 -0.65 7.61 -11.47
N ASP A 66 -0.98 8.38 -10.44
CA ASP A 66 -0.15 9.46 -9.89
C ASP A 66 0.94 8.94 -8.92
N PHE A 67 0.95 7.64 -8.64
CA PHE A 67 1.84 7.01 -7.67
C PHE A 67 2.90 6.15 -8.36
N ALA A 68 4.11 6.14 -7.81
CA ALA A 68 5.16 5.21 -8.25
C ALA A 68 4.98 3.81 -7.65
N GLY A 69 4.38 3.72 -6.46
CA GLY A 69 4.14 2.47 -5.77
C GLY A 69 2.88 2.50 -4.92
N LEU A 70 2.38 1.32 -4.59
CA LEU A 70 1.28 1.11 -3.66
C LEU A 70 1.68 0.07 -2.62
N VAL A 71 1.41 0.37 -1.35
CA VAL A 71 1.48 -0.61 -0.26
C VAL A 71 0.10 -0.81 0.35
N ALA A 72 -0.43 -2.02 0.23
CA ALA A 72 -1.63 -2.43 0.96
C ALA A 72 -1.23 -2.81 2.39
N CYS A 73 -1.72 -2.04 3.35
CA CYS A 73 -1.30 -2.13 4.75
C CYS A 73 -1.97 -3.30 5.51
N GLY A 74 -1.39 -3.64 6.66
CA GLY A 74 -1.92 -4.68 7.55
C GLY A 74 -3.06 -4.20 8.46
N GLY A 75 -3.86 -5.15 8.95
CA GLY A 75 -4.94 -4.90 9.90
C GLY A 75 -6.06 -5.93 9.78
N PHE A 76 -7.29 -5.51 10.01
CA PHE A 76 -8.48 -6.37 9.99
C PHE A 76 -9.58 -5.71 9.17
N SER A 77 -9.38 -5.61 7.84
CA SER A 77 -10.36 -4.94 6.98
C SER A 77 -11.73 -5.61 7.10
N TYR A 78 -12.78 -4.80 7.32
CA TYR A 78 -14.13 -5.29 7.64
C TYR A 78 -14.20 -6.31 8.80
N GLY A 79 -13.23 -6.27 9.72
CA GLY A 79 -13.12 -7.23 10.83
C GLY A 79 -12.82 -8.65 10.39
N ASP A 80 -12.26 -8.85 9.19
CA ASP A 80 -12.00 -10.15 8.54
C ASP A 80 -13.24 -11.05 8.37
N VAL A 81 -14.43 -10.46 8.48
CA VAL A 81 -15.70 -11.14 8.24
C VAL A 81 -15.77 -11.51 6.74
N LEU A 82 -16.24 -12.72 6.44
CA LEU A 82 -16.22 -13.33 5.10
C LEU A 82 -14.82 -13.70 4.56
N GLY A 83 -13.82 -13.73 5.44
CA GLY A 83 -12.43 -14.08 5.13
C GLY A 83 -11.54 -12.83 5.09
N ALA A 84 -10.36 -12.94 5.66
CA ALA A 84 -9.42 -11.83 5.79
C ALA A 84 -9.03 -11.25 4.43
N GLY A 85 -9.13 -9.92 4.29
CA GLY A 85 -8.88 -9.20 3.03
C GLY A 85 -9.96 -9.36 1.95
N SER A 86 -10.94 -10.26 2.11
CA SER A 86 -11.92 -10.59 1.06
C SER A 86 -12.93 -9.47 0.83
N GLY A 87 -13.43 -8.83 1.89
CA GLY A 87 -14.33 -7.69 1.76
C GLY A 87 -13.67 -6.55 0.99
N TRP A 88 -12.41 -6.27 1.31
CA TRP A 88 -11.61 -5.23 0.66
C TRP A 88 -11.35 -5.52 -0.81
N ALA A 89 -10.93 -6.74 -1.16
CA ALA A 89 -10.72 -7.13 -2.54
C ALA A 89 -12.02 -7.05 -3.36
N LYS A 90 -13.14 -7.55 -2.82
CA LYS A 90 -14.44 -7.53 -3.50
C LYS A 90 -14.97 -6.10 -3.71
N SER A 91 -14.72 -5.18 -2.77
CA SER A 91 -15.06 -3.76 -2.96
C SER A 91 -14.36 -3.14 -4.18
N ILE A 92 -13.15 -3.60 -4.51
CA ILE A 92 -12.43 -3.20 -5.74
C ILE A 92 -13.02 -3.92 -6.96
N LEU A 93 -13.16 -5.26 -6.90
CA LEU A 93 -13.59 -6.07 -8.04
C LEU A 93 -15.02 -5.81 -8.52
N TYR A 94 -15.92 -5.40 -7.61
CA TYR A 94 -17.32 -5.10 -7.94
C TYR A 94 -17.56 -3.64 -8.33
N ASN A 95 -16.52 -2.81 -8.35
CA ASN A 95 -16.57 -1.46 -8.90
C ASN A 95 -15.71 -1.41 -10.16
N ASN A 96 -16.34 -1.40 -11.34
CA ASN A 96 -15.64 -1.43 -12.63
C ASN A 96 -14.54 -0.36 -12.74
N LYS A 97 -14.81 0.87 -12.28
CA LYS A 97 -13.82 1.97 -12.33
C LYS A 97 -12.58 1.66 -11.48
N LEU A 98 -12.78 1.09 -10.29
CA LEU A 98 -11.65 0.70 -9.43
C LEU A 98 -10.92 -0.50 -10.00
N LYS A 99 -11.65 -1.53 -10.44
CA LYS A 99 -11.07 -2.70 -11.08
C LYS A 99 -10.13 -2.30 -12.22
N ASP A 100 -10.59 -1.44 -13.13
CA ASP A 100 -9.80 -0.95 -14.26
C ASP A 100 -8.59 -0.13 -13.79
N MET A 101 -8.75 0.70 -12.76
CA MET A 101 -7.65 1.49 -12.17
C MET A 101 -6.56 0.60 -11.56
N PHE A 102 -6.93 -0.43 -10.80
CA PHE A 102 -5.98 -1.37 -10.21
C PHE A 102 -5.31 -2.23 -11.27
N GLN A 103 -6.06 -2.71 -12.26
CA GLN A 103 -5.51 -3.46 -13.39
C GLN A 103 -4.46 -2.63 -14.14
N ALA A 104 -4.79 -1.39 -14.52
CA ALA A 104 -3.86 -0.48 -15.20
C ALA A 104 -2.60 -0.20 -14.35
N PHE A 105 -2.75 -0.08 -13.03
CA PHE A 105 -1.61 0.09 -12.13
C PHE A 105 -0.71 -1.15 -12.06
N PHE A 106 -1.28 -2.35 -12.05
CA PHE A 106 -0.51 -3.60 -12.00
C PHE A 106 0.17 -3.94 -13.34
N GLU A 107 -0.40 -3.54 -14.47
CA GLU A 107 0.16 -3.75 -15.80
C GLU A 107 1.27 -2.75 -16.15
N ARG A 108 1.39 -1.64 -15.41
CA ARG A 108 2.41 -0.63 -15.67
C ARG A 108 3.79 -1.08 -15.17
N ASN A 109 4.72 -1.24 -16.11
CA ASN A 109 6.11 -1.69 -15.86
C ASN A 109 6.92 -0.83 -14.88
N SER A 110 6.54 0.42 -14.67
CA SER A 110 7.23 1.36 -13.78
C SER A 110 6.63 1.45 -12.39
N SER A 111 5.56 0.70 -12.09
CA SER A 111 4.98 0.63 -10.74
C SER A 111 5.34 -0.66 -10.02
N PHE A 112 5.28 -0.60 -8.70
CA PHE A 112 5.40 -1.77 -7.85
C PHE A 112 4.31 -1.79 -6.78
N THR A 113 4.00 -2.99 -6.32
CA THR A 113 3.00 -3.23 -5.28
C THR A 113 3.58 -4.08 -4.17
N LEU A 114 3.35 -3.67 -2.92
CA LEU A 114 3.66 -4.45 -1.72
C LEU A 114 2.36 -4.75 -0.96
N GLY A 115 2.18 -6.00 -0.54
CA GLY A 115 1.10 -6.41 0.35
C GLY A 115 1.65 -6.94 1.66
N VAL A 116 1.20 -6.40 2.79
CA VAL A 116 1.63 -6.86 4.12
C VAL A 116 0.42 -7.35 4.92
N CYS A 117 0.50 -8.59 5.43
CA CYS A 117 -0.57 -9.21 6.23
C CYS A 117 -1.94 -9.15 5.52
N ASN A 118 -2.89 -8.37 6.02
CA ASN A 118 -4.21 -8.16 5.42
C ASN A 118 -4.14 -7.61 3.99
N GLY A 119 -3.18 -6.73 3.71
CA GLY A 119 -2.92 -6.25 2.36
C GLY A 119 -2.42 -7.35 1.41
N CYS A 120 -1.63 -8.31 1.89
CA CYS A 120 -1.23 -9.48 1.09
C CYS A 120 -2.44 -10.35 0.76
N GLN A 121 -3.29 -10.62 1.75
CA GLN A 121 -4.52 -11.39 1.58
C GLN A 121 -5.48 -10.73 0.59
N MET A 122 -5.62 -9.40 0.64
CA MET A 122 -6.41 -8.63 -0.31
C MET A 122 -5.81 -8.71 -1.73
N ILE A 123 -4.52 -8.42 -1.91
CA ILE A 123 -3.85 -8.45 -3.22
C ILE A 123 -3.92 -9.85 -3.86
N SER A 124 -3.80 -10.93 -3.07
CA SER A 124 -3.89 -12.30 -3.59
C SER A 124 -5.24 -12.64 -4.24
N GLN A 125 -6.29 -11.85 -3.95
CA GLN A 125 -7.62 -12.01 -4.52
C GLN A 125 -7.88 -11.06 -5.70
N LEU A 126 -6.97 -10.13 -5.99
CA LEU A 126 -7.06 -9.20 -7.12
C LEU A 126 -6.33 -9.69 -8.37
N LYS A 127 -5.56 -10.78 -8.27
CA LYS A 127 -4.88 -11.41 -9.40
C LYS A 127 -5.78 -12.39 -10.13
#